data_AF-A0A1W4WG11-F1
#
_entry.id   AF-A0A1W4WG11-F1
#
_cell.length_a   1.000
_cell.length_b   1.000
_cell.length_c   1.000
_cell.angle_alpha   90.00
_cell.angle_beta   90.00
_cell.angle_gamma   90.00
#
_symmetry.space_group_name_H-M   'P 1'
#
loop_
_entity.id
_entity.type
_entity.pdbx_description
1 polymer ?
#
loop_
_entity_poly.entity_id
_entity_poly.type
_entity_poly.pdbx_seq_one_letter_code
_entity_poly.pdbx_strand_id
1 'polypeptide(L)'
;MFRRSTSEVIKLGCCNKLLHTSSTKCKNRREHPLLRTFKILRNDLQLNWRNKDEKKLLSPMNVIPQYTDIAIIGGGAVGSSIAYWLKEKTGRGLEVVVVEKDLTYRQNSTVLSVGGLRQQFSLPENIQMSLFGAEFLRTLKNRFGPDADVYFQPYGYLMLASEGNAQQLLDNSKMQKEFGAINVVLGKDALKERFPWLNVTDVEAGCLGLEKEGWFDPWSLLQLLRQGAANKGAYYVGGEVTEFSFTDQRDVLVDGVTQGTYQGIDELIFKLPSGEERSLKFAMCVLAAGAESGEVAKLCNIGTSRGILSIPLPVEKRKRYVYQYDCQVNPPILNTPMVIDYSGAYFRREGLGGRFIGGLSPLPEEEPNTNNLDVDYNFFDEKVWPLLANRVPAFNSIKVKSAWSGFYDYNTFDENGIIGPHPLFHNLFIATGFSGHGIQQAPAVGRAVAELILDGDFRTIDLTRLGFDRLIVDKPMYEVCII
;
A
#
# COMPACT_ATOMS: atom_id res chain seq x y z
N MET A 1 33.36 5.76 53.08
CA MET A 1 34.16 6.33 54.17
C MET A 1 35.61 6.02 53.89
N PHE A 2 36.47 7.06 53.91
CA PHE A 2 37.96 7.06 53.89
C PHE A 2 38.68 6.40 52.68
N ARG A 3 39.36 7.13 51.78
CA ARG A 3 40.61 7.94 51.92
C ARG A 3 41.75 7.12 52.56
N ARG A 4 43.00 7.10 52.09
CA ARG A 4 43.73 7.67 50.94
C ARG A 4 45.21 7.22 51.13
N SER A 5 46.00 7.30 50.06
CA SER A 5 47.43 7.71 50.05
C SER A 5 48.51 6.75 50.54
N THR A 6 49.75 6.71 50.02
CA THR A 6 50.49 7.29 48.86
C THR A 6 51.96 6.91 49.06
N SER A 7 52.72 6.69 47.97
CA SER A 7 54.05 7.30 47.72
C SER A 7 54.68 6.59 46.50
N GLU A 8 54.63 7.17 45.30
CA GLU A 8 55.54 8.19 44.73
C GLU A 8 56.91 7.65 44.33
N VAL A 9 57.34 7.96 43.10
CA VAL A 9 58.58 8.73 42.82
C VAL A 9 58.68 9.14 41.32
N ILE A 10 58.58 10.46 41.08
CA ILE A 10 59.46 11.37 40.27
C ILE A 10 59.53 11.19 38.73
N LYS A 11 59.55 12.20 37.81
CA LYS A 11 59.25 13.66 37.69
C LYS A 11 59.51 14.08 36.21
N LEU A 12 59.11 15.32 35.87
CA LEU A 12 59.43 16.20 34.71
C LEU A 12 58.38 16.14 33.60
N GLY A 13 57.47 17.11 33.40
CA GLY A 13 57.65 18.56 33.18
C GLY A 13 57.85 18.79 31.65
N CYS A 14 57.05 19.52 30.87
CA CYS A 14 56.31 20.76 31.10
C CYS A 14 55.28 21.02 29.96
N CYS A 15 54.17 21.67 30.32
CA CYS A 15 53.33 22.65 29.61
C CYS A 15 52.82 22.51 28.15
N ASN A 16 51.49 22.72 28.08
CA ASN A 16 50.68 23.53 27.15
C ASN A 16 50.01 22.91 25.92
N LYS A 17 48.68 22.72 26.09
CA LYS A 17 47.54 23.27 25.33
C LYS A 17 47.64 23.41 23.79
N LEU A 18 46.55 22.90 23.19
CA LEU A 18 45.82 23.37 21.99
C LEU A 18 45.91 22.51 20.71
N LEU A 19 44.70 22.18 20.24
CA LEU A 19 44.26 21.92 18.87
C LEU A 19 44.57 20.53 18.28
N HIS A 20 43.63 19.60 18.49
CA HIS A 20 43.37 18.53 17.53
C HIS A 20 42.90 19.14 16.20
N THR A 21 43.80 19.19 15.23
CA THR A 21 43.45 19.30 13.81
C THR A 21 43.44 17.90 13.21
N SER A 22 42.27 17.43 12.79
CA SER A 22 42.14 16.24 11.95
C SER A 22 42.65 16.57 10.54
N SER A 23 43.87 16.17 10.22
CA SER A 23 44.35 16.16 8.83
C SER A 23 44.33 14.72 8.30
N THR A 24 43.35 14.45 7.45
CA THR A 24 43.27 13.27 6.58
C THR A 24 44.44 13.29 5.60
N LYS A 25 45.50 12.51 5.87
CA LYS A 25 46.54 12.23 4.87
C LYS A 25 46.04 11.17 3.89
N CYS A 26 45.55 11.65 2.75
CA CYS A 26 45.27 10.88 1.55
C CYS A 26 46.56 10.19 1.04
N LYS A 27 46.67 8.87 1.17
CA LYS A 27 47.71 8.08 0.50
C LYS A 27 47.20 7.64 -0.87
N ASN A 28 47.51 8.43 -1.89
CA ASN A 28 47.37 8.04 -3.30
C ASN A 28 48.37 6.92 -3.63
N ARG A 29 47.95 5.65 -3.53
CA ARG A 29 48.60 4.56 -4.26
C ARG A 29 48.09 4.58 -5.69
N ARG A 30 48.95 4.96 -6.65
CA ARG A 30 48.65 4.84 -8.08
C ARG A 30 48.45 3.35 -8.40
N GLU A 31 47.21 2.96 -8.67
CA GLU A 31 46.87 1.61 -9.14
C GLU A 31 47.51 1.39 -10.51
N HIS A 32 48.16 0.24 -10.71
CA HIS A 32 48.87 -0.06 -11.97
C HIS A 32 47.89 -0.02 -13.15
N PRO A 33 48.19 0.67 -14.27
CA PRO A 33 47.23 0.93 -15.34
C PRO A 33 46.58 -0.34 -15.90
N LEU A 34 47.35 -1.41 -16.07
CA LEU A 34 46.82 -2.69 -16.56
C LEU A 34 45.87 -3.37 -15.57
N LEU A 35 46.16 -3.31 -14.26
CA LEU A 35 45.28 -3.90 -13.23
C LEU A 35 43.96 -3.14 -13.13
N ARG A 36 44.00 -1.80 -13.27
CA ARG A 36 42.80 -0.97 -13.37
C ARG A 36 41.98 -1.35 -14.59
N THR A 37 42.60 -1.52 -15.76
CA THR A 37 41.91 -1.92 -17.00
C THR A 37 41.31 -3.32 -16.88
N PHE A 38 42.01 -4.30 -16.33
CA PHE A 38 41.48 -5.65 -16.11
C PHE A 38 40.30 -5.65 -15.12
N LYS A 39 40.34 -4.80 -14.09
CA LYS A 39 39.25 -4.66 -13.11
C LYS A 39 38.02 -4.01 -13.72
N ILE A 40 38.21 -2.99 -14.56
CA ILE A 40 37.12 -2.36 -15.34
C ILE A 40 36.51 -3.39 -16.31
N LEU A 41 37.33 -4.11 -17.07
CA LEU A 41 36.86 -5.14 -18.00
C LEU A 41 36.13 -6.28 -17.29
N ARG A 42 36.60 -6.72 -16.11
CA ARG A 42 35.93 -7.75 -15.30
C ARG A 42 34.58 -7.25 -14.77
N ASN A 43 34.51 -6.00 -14.33
CA ASN A 43 33.26 -5.40 -13.86
C ASN A 43 32.29 -5.20 -15.03
N ASP A 44 32.74 -4.76 -16.20
CA ASP A 44 31.92 -4.64 -17.41
C ASP A 44 31.45 -6.00 -17.91
N LEU A 45 32.28 -7.05 -17.84
CA LEU A 45 31.88 -8.42 -18.18
C LEU A 45 30.85 -8.97 -17.19
N GLN A 46 30.99 -8.70 -15.88
CA GLN A 46 29.99 -9.05 -14.87
C GLN A 46 28.70 -8.27 -15.04
N LEU A 47 28.76 -6.97 -15.34
CA LEU A 47 27.61 -6.12 -15.68
C LEU A 47 26.92 -6.62 -16.95
N ASN A 48 27.67 -7.03 -17.97
CA ASN A 48 27.11 -7.58 -19.21
C ASN A 48 26.49 -8.97 -19.03
N TRP A 49 27.00 -9.80 -18.11
CA TRP A 49 26.37 -11.06 -17.73
C TRP A 49 25.08 -10.81 -16.91
N ARG A 50 25.15 -9.91 -15.92
CA ARG A 50 23.99 -9.52 -15.10
C ARG A 50 22.89 -8.86 -15.92
N ASN A 51 23.25 -8.00 -16.89
CA ASN A 51 22.33 -7.41 -17.87
C ASN A 51 21.76 -8.43 -18.86
N LYS A 52 22.48 -9.53 -19.17
CA LYS A 52 21.94 -10.61 -20.02
C LYS A 52 20.91 -11.45 -19.27
N ASP A 53 21.12 -11.69 -17.97
CA ASP A 53 20.16 -12.38 -17.11
C ASP A 53 18.95 -11.48 -16.78
N GLU A 54 19.16 -10.18 -16.51
CA GLU A 54 18.08 -9.20 -16.32
C GLU A 54 17.24 -8.99 -17.60
N LYS A 55 17.86 -8.97 -18.79
CA LYS A 55 17.11 -8.95 -20.07
C LYS A 55 16.34 -10.25 -20.34
N LYS A 56 16.74 -11.38 -19.75
CA LYS A 56 15.99 -12.65 -19.80
C LYS A 56 14.82 -12.69 -18.81
N LEU A 57 14.94 -11.97 -17.69
CA LEU A 57 13.92 -11.87 -16.64
C LEU A 57 12.77 -10.90 -16.97
N LEU A 58 12.93 -10.07 -18.00
CA LEU A 58 11.95 -9.05 -18.40
C LEU A 58 11.39 -9.22 -19.81
N SER A 59 11.75 -10.27 -20.55
CA SER A 59 10.97 -10.65 -21.72
C SER A 59 9.66 -11.27 -21.22
N PRO A 60 8.46 -10.75 -21.56
CA PRO A 60 7.24 -11.49 -21.33
C PRO A 60 7.45 -12.86 -21.98
N MET A 61 7.34 -13.94 -21.20
CA MET A 61 7.30 -15.25 -21.83
C MET A 61 6.07 -15.24 -22.72
N ASN A 62 6.27 -15.41 -24.03
CA ASN A 62 5.21 -15.47 -25.03
C ASN A 62 4.29 -16.70 -24.86
N VAL A 63 4.55 -17.54 -23.85
CA VAL A 63 3.76 -18.74 -23.56
C VAL A 63 2.94 -18.46 -22.31
N ILE A 64 1.67 -18.17 -22.55
CA ILE A 64 0.64 -18.16 -21.51
C ILE A 64 0.22 -19.62 -21.32
N PRO A 65 0.30 -20.19 -20.10
CA PRO A 65 -0.12 -21.57 -19.88
C PRO A 65 -1.63 -21.70 -20.13
N GLN A 66 -2.07 -22.88 -20.58
CA GLN A 66 -3.50 -23.17 -20.75
C GLN A 66 -4.21 -23.45 -19.42
N TYR A 67 -3.44 -23.84 -18.40
CA TYR A 67 -3.92 -24.22 -17.07
C TYR A 67 -3.02 -23.60 -16.00
N THR A 68 -3.57 -23.27 -14.84
CA THR A 68 -2.82 -22.87 -13.66
C THR A 68 -3.48 -23.41 -12.39
N ASP A 69 -2.73 -23.56 -11.31
CA ASP A 69 -3.36 -23.89 -10.02
C ASP A 69 -4.12 -22.67 -9.49
N ILE A 70 -3.52 -21.47 -9.59
CA ILE A 70 -4.10 -20.23 -9.05
C ILE A 70 -4.03 -19.11 -10.09
N ALA A 71 -5.19 -18.66 -10.54
CA ALA A 71 -5.34 -17.43 -11.30
C ALA A 71 -5.60 -16.24 -10.36
N ILE A 72 -4.90 -15.12 -10.55
CA ILE A 72 -5.12 -13.88 -9.81
C ILE A 72 -5.49 -12.78 -10.80
N ILE A 73 -6.66 -12.17 -10.65
CA ILE A 73 -7.12 -11.09 -11.49
C ILE A 73 -6.75 -9.76 -10.83
N GLY A 74 -5.85 -9.01 -11.46
CA GLY A 74 -5.27 -7.78 -10.94
C GLY A 74 -3.86 -7.98 -10.40
N GLY A 75 -2.89 -7.25 -10.96
CA GLY A 75 -1.47 -7.28 -10.61
C GLY A 75 -1.02 -6.12 -9.73
N GLY A 76 -1.93 -5.29 -9.22
CA GLY A 76 -1.63 -4.23 -8.26
C GLY A 76 -1.04 -4.77 -6.94
N ALA A 77 -0.85 -3.89 -5.95
CA ALA A 77 -0.16 -4.28 -4.70
C ALA A 77 -0.78 -5.50 -4.01
N VAL A 78 -2.13 -5.57 -3.94
CA VAL A 78 -2.84 -6.69 -3.31
C VAL A 78 -2.60 -8.00 -4.07
N GLY A 79 -2.92 -8.04 -5.37
CA GLY A 79 -2.73 -9.23 -6.20
C GLY A 79 -1.28 -9.70 -6.27
N SER A 80 -0.34 -8.77 -6.43
CA SER A 80 1.09 -9.09 -6.40
C SER A 80 1.58 -9.55 -5.02
N SER A 81 0.97 -9.07 -3.93
CA SER A 81 1.27 -9.58 -2.58
C SER A 81 0.76 -11.00 -2.38
N ILE A 82 -0.45 -11.31 -2.85
CA ILE A 82 -1.02 -12.66 -2.83
C ILE A 82 -0.10 -13.62 -3.60
N ALA A 83 0.27 -13.25 -4.83
CA ALA A 83 1.20 -14.03 -5.64
C ALA A 83 2.55 -14.23 -4.92
N TYR A 84 3.12 -13.17 -4.34
CA TYR A 84 4.38 -13.26 -3.60
C TYR A 84 4.29 -14.26 -2.43
N TRP A 85 3.26 -14.17 -1.59
CA TRP A 85 3.13 -15.05 -0.42
C TRP A 85 2.84 -16.50 -0.77
N LEU A 86 2.02 -16.75 -1.80
CA LEU A 86 1.80 -18.09 -2.34
C LEU A 86 3.13 -18.70 -2.81
N LYS A 87 3.90 -17.96 -3.60
CA LYS A 87 5.20 -18.43 -4.11
C LYS A 87 6.29 -18.48 -3.03
N GLU A 88 6.23 -17.63 -2.01
CA GLU A 88 7.14 -17.69 -0.86
C GLU A 88 6.96 -19.01 -0.09
N LYS A 89 5.71 -19.45 0.11
CA LYS A 89 5.41 -20.70 0.80
C LYS A 89 5.62 -21.95 -0.06
N THR A 90 5.32 -21.87 -1.36
CA THR A 90 5.25 -23.07 -2.23
C THR A 90 6.40 -23.19 -3.22
N GLY A 91 7.18 -22.13 -3.45
CA GLY A 91 8.19 -22.11 -4.51
C GLY A 91 7.56 -22.46 -5.86
N ARG A 92 8.11 -23.46 -6.55
CA ARG A 92 7.55 -23.96 -7.82
C ARG A 92 6.51 -25.07 -7.65
N GLY A 93 6.06 -25.34 -6.43
CA GLY A 93 5.08 -26.39 -6.13
C GLY A 93 3.66 -26.05 -6.57
N LEU A 94 3.33 -24.76 -6.69
CA LEU A 94 2.08 -24.28 -7.30
C LEU A 94 2.37 -23.33 -8.47
N GLU A 95 1.65 -23.52 -9.56
CA GLU A 95 1.60 -22.61 -10.69
C GLU A 95 0.64 -21.45 -10.36
N VAL A 96 1.14 -20.23 -10.46
CA VAL A 96 0.38 -19.01 -10.17
C VAL A 96 0.50 -18.07 -11.37
N VAL A 97 -0.63 -17.67 -11.93
CA VAL A 97 -0.72 -16.71 -13.04
C VAL A 97 -1.47 -15.47 -12.57
N VAL A 98 -0.84 -14.31 -12.70
CA VAL A 98 -1.43 -13.00 -12.46
C VAL A 98 -1.81 -12.38 -13.81
N VAL A 99 -3.08 -12.08 -14.00
CA VAL A 99 -3.61 -11.38 -15.19
C VAL A 99 -3.80 -9.91 -14.83
N GLU A 100 -3.01 -9.04 -15.46
CA GLU A 100 -3.03 -7.58 -15.24
C GLU A 100 -3.28 -6.86 -16.57
N LYS A 101 -4.31 -6.01 -16.60
CA LYS A 101 -4.72 -5.29 -17.81
C LYS A 101 -3.66 -4.30 -18.31
N ASP A 102 -2.89 -3.69 -17.41
CA ASP A 102 -1.84 -2.73 -17.75
C ASP A 102 -0.52 -3.06 -17.01
N LEU A 103 0.38 -3.77 -17.69
CA LEU A 103 1.71 -4.10 -17.15
C LEU A 103 2.65 -2.88 -17.04
N THR A 104 2.25 -1.70 -17.54
CA THR A 104 2.95 -0.44 -17.26
C THR A 104 2.50 0.19 -15.95
N TYR A 105 1.36 -0.26 -15.40
CA TYR A 105 0.72 0.20 -14.16
C TYR A 105 0.43 1.70 -14.10
N ARG A 106 0.45 2.42 -15.23
CA ARG A 106 0.37 3.89 -15.25
C ARG A 106 -0.93 4.43 -14.68
N GLN A 107 -2.00 3.66 -14.83
CA GLN A 107 -3.35 4.02 -14.34
C GLN A 107 -3.73 3.25 -13.07
N ASN A 108 -2.80 2.48 -12.48
CA ASN A 108 -3.09 1.65 -11.32
C ASN A 108 -3.17 2.49 -10.03
N SER A 109 -4.21 2.27 -9.23
CA SER A 109 -4.41 2.95 -7.93
C SER A 109 -3.21 2.85 -6.99
N THR A 110 -2.44 1.75 -7.07
CA THR A 110 -1.21 1.56 -6.31
C THR A 110 -0.22 2.69 -6.58
N VAL A 111 0.11 2.98 -7.85
CA VAL A 111 1.17 3.92 -8.20
C VAL A 111 0.73 5.38 -8.10
N LEU A 112 -0.58 5.61 -8.16
CA LEU A 112 -1.19 6.94 -8.05
C LEU A 112 -1.47 7.32 -6.59
N SER A 113 -1.21 6.42 -5.64
CA SER A 113 -1.30 6.67 -4.21
C SER A 113 -0.21 7.62 -3.71
N VAL A 114 -0.52 8.37 -2.64
CA VAL A 114 0.46 9.19 -1.90
C VAL A 114 1.32 8.37 -0.92
N GLY A 115 1.05 7.06 -0.80
CA GLY A 115 1.91 6.10 -0.09
C GLY A 115 1.87 6.18 1.43
N GLY A 116 0.75 6.65 2.01
CA GLY A 116 0.60 6.76 3.46
C GLY A 116 0.65 5.40 4.18
N LEU A 117 1.30 5.39 5.34
CA LEU A 117 1.35 4.28 6.29
C LEU A 117 0.95 4.79 7.67
N ARG A 118 -0.13 4.24 8.23
CA ARG A 118 -0.66 4.61 9.54
C ARG A 118 -1.28 3.41 10.24
N GLN A 119 -1.34 3.44 11.56
CA GLN A 119 -2.12 2.53 12.38
C GLN A 119 -3.36 3.19 12.95
N GLN A 120 -3.64 4.44 12.59
CA GLN A 120 -4.70 5.26 13.16
C GLN A 120 -6.10 4.92 12.62
N PHE A 121 -6.53 3.70 12.94
CA PHE A 121 -7.84 3.12 12.65
C PHE A 121 -8.62 2.87 13.95
N SER A 122 -9.88 2.49 13.84
CA SER A 122 -10.80 2.14 14.94
C SER A 122 -11.27 0.67 14.89
N LEU A 123 -10.95 -0.07 13.82
CA LEU A 123 -11.17 -1.51 13.76
C LEU A 123 -9.86 -2.28 14.02
N PRO A 124 -9.87 -3.28 14.91
CA PRO A 124 -8.72 -4.15 15.18
C PRO A 124 -8.04 -4.70 13.93
N GLU A 125 -8.82 -5.16 12.96
CA GLU A 125 -8.36 -5.79 11.73
C GLU A 125 -7.48 -4.82 10.93
N ASN A 126 -7.92 -3.57 10.78
CA ASN A 126 -7.17 -2.54 10.05
C ASN A 126 -5.90 -2.11 10.79
N ILE A 127 -5.96 -2.00 12.13
CA ILE A 127 -4.79 -1.70 12.95
C ILE A 127 -3.74 -2.82 12.79
N GLN A 128 -4.15 -4.08 12.91
CA GLN A 128 -3.28 -5.24 12.80
C GLN A 128 -2.69 -5.39 11.39
N MET A 129 -3.50 -5.24 10.33
CA MET A 129 -3.01 -5.28 8.95
C MET A 129 -1.99 -4.17 8.69
N SER A 130 -2.22 -2.96 9.19
CA SER A 130 -1.27 -1.85 9.05
C SER A 130 0.01 -2.06 9.85
N LEU A 131 -0.06 -2.63 11.06
CA LEU A 131 1.13 -3.00 11.84
C LEU A 131 1.96 -4.06 11.12
N PHE A 132 1.30 -5.05 10.54
CA PHE A 132 1.96 -6.07 9.71
C PHE A 132 2.60 -5.45 8.48
N GLY A 133 1.89 -4.55 7.78
CA GLY A 133 2.40 -3.81 6.64
C GLY A 133 3.69 -3.05 7.00
N ALA A 134 3.68 -2.30 8.10
CA ALA A 134 4.86 -1.57 8.57
C ALA A 134 6.04 -2.51 8.86
N GLU A 135 5.80 -3.65 9.51
CA GLU A 135 6.83 -4.64 9.79
C GLU A 135 7.36 -5.33 8.52
N PHE A 136 6.49 -5.54 7.54
CA PHE A 136 6.89 -6.02 6.22
C PHE A 136 7.85 -5.05 5.54
N LEU A 137 7.52 -3.75 5.54
CA LEU A 137 8.40 -2.71 4.98
C LEU A 137 9.74 -2.62 5.71
N ARG A 138 9.75 -2.81 7.04
CA ARG A 138 10.98 -2.84 7.84
C ARG A 138 11.90 -4.02 7.50
N THR A 139 11.33 -5.12 7.02
CA THR A 139 12.04 -6.39 6.78
C THR A 139 12.28 -6.70 5.30
N LEU A 140 12.06 -5.74 4.39
CA LEU A 140 12.20 -5.94 2.94
C LEU A 140 13.55 -6.53 2.53
N LYS A 141 14.65 -6.06 3.15
CA LYS A 141 15.99 -6.53 2.80
C LYS A 141 16.22 -8.00 3.07
N ASN A 142 15.56 -8.55 4.09
CA ASN A 142 15.62 -9.97 4.42
C ASN A 142 14.87 -10.82 3.37
N ARG A 143 13.84 -10.23 2.74
CA ARG A 143 12.92 -10.93 1.82
C ARG A 143 13.36 -10.82 0.37
N PHE A 144 13.81 -9.63 -0.03
CA PHE A 144 14.07 -9.27 -1.43
C PHE A 144 15.54 -8.96 -1.72
N GLY A 145 16.41 -9.02 -0.69
CA GLY A 145 17.85 -8.78 -0.82
C GLY A 145 18.29 -7.38 -0.36
N PRO A 146 19.61 -7.14 -0.27
CA PRO A 146 20.18 -5.96 0.38
C PRO A 146 19.80 -4.61 -0.26
N ASP A 147 19.48 -4.62 -1.55
CA ASP A 147 19.12 -3.44 -2.34
C ASP A 147 17.63 -3.10 -2.28
N ALA A 148 16.82 -3.92 -1.59
CA ALA A 148 15.39 -3.69 -1.46
C ALA A 148 15.10 -2.47 -0.58
N ASP A 149 14.40 -1.50 -1.14
CA ASP A 149 13.99 -0.27 -0.48
C ASP A 149 12.66 0.23 -1.07
N VAL A 150 11.88 0.92 -0.24
CA VAL A 150 10.65 1.63 -0.62
C VAL A 150 10.76 3.13 -0.34
N TYR A 151 11.96 3.60 0.01
CA TYR A 151 12.23 5.01 0.32
C TYR A 151 11.35 5.54 1.45
N PHE A 152 11.11 4.70 2.47
CA PHE A 152 10.24 5.02 3.60
C PHE A 152 10.69 6.28 4.33
N GLN A 153 9.73 7.15 4.62
CA GLN A 153 9.89 8.44 5.29
C GLN A 153 9.18 8.37 6.65
N PRO A 154 9.90 8.07 7.74
CA PRO A 154 9.32 7.80 9.06
C PRO A 154 9.03 9.10 9.85
N TYR A 155 8.31 10.04 9.26
CA TYR A 155 7.98 11.32 9.91
C TYR A 155 6.62 11.32 10.61
N GLY A 156 5.97 10.15 10.70
CA GLY A 156 4.71 9.98 11.41
C GLY A 156 3.47 10.46 10.64
N TYR A 157 2.33 10.24 11.26
CA TYR A 157 1.01 10.65 10.80
C TYR A 157 0.33 11.47 11.91
N LEU A 158 -0.19 12.65 11.59
CA LEU A 158 -0.87 13.53 12.54
C LEU A 158 -2.35 13.66 12.15
N MET A 159 -3.21 13.02 12.92
CA MET A 159 -4.66 13.12 12.79
C MET A 159 -5.15 14.24 13.70
N LEU A 160 -5.85 15.24 13.15
CA LEU A 160 -6.41 16.33 13.93
C LEU A 160 -7.90 16.12 14.20
N ALA A 161 -8.36 16.62 15.35
CA ALA A 161 -9.73 16.57 15.78
C ALA A 161 -10.22 17.97 16.16
N SER A 162 -11.45 18.29 15.76
CA SER A 162 -12.21 19.39 16.31
C SER A 162 -12.81 18.99 17.66
N GLU A 163 -13.48 19.92 18.34
CA GLU A 163 -14.18 19.63 19.59
C GLU A 163 -15.19 18.47 19.44
N GLY A 164 -15.88 18.38 18.29
CA GLY A 164 -16.92 17.37 18.05
C GLY A 164 -16.42 15.93 17.91
N ASN A 165 -15.14 15.72 17.59
CA ASN A 165 -14.58 14.37 17.40
C ASN A 165 -13.32 14.09 18.25
N ALA A 166 -12.94 15.02 19.15
CA ALA A 166 -11.79 14.84 20.04
C ALA A 166 -11.91 13.59 20.91
N GLN A 167 -13.07 13.37 21.54
CA GLN A 167 -13.27 12.21 22.41
C GLN A 167 -13.08 10.88 21.63
N GLN A 168 -13.61 10.80 20.41
CA GLN A 168 -13.42 9.63 19.56
C GLN A 168 -11.95 9.44 19.16
N LEU A 169 -11.21 10.51 18.85
CA LEU A 169 -9.77 10.45 18.58
C LEU A 169 -9.01 9.85 19.77
N LEU A 170 -9.38 10.23 21.00
CA LEU A 170 -8.77 9.69 22.23
C LEU A 170 -9.07 8.20 22.39
N ASP A 171 -10.31 7.78 22.14
CA ASP A 171 -10.72 6.38 22.27
C ASP A 171 -10.09 5.50 21.19
N ASN A 172 -9.98 6.01 19.95
CA ASN A 172 -9.22 5.40 18.87
C ASN A 172 -7.74 5.25 19.28
N SER A 173 -7.10 6.29 19.83
CA SER A 173 -5.70 6.21 20.30
C SER A 173 -5.49 5.11 21.35
N LYS A 174 -6.44 4.93 22.29
CA LYS A 174 -6.39 3.86 23.29
C LYS A 174 -6.45 2.49 22.62
N MET A 175 -7.44 2.26 21.75
CA MET A 175 -7.57 0.98 21.03
C MET A 175 -6.32 0.68 20.20
N GLN A 176 -5.80 1.66 19.47
CA GLN A 176 -4.57 1.51 18.68
C GLN A 176 -3.38 1.06 19.54
N LYS A 177 -3.24 1.62 20.75
CA LYS A 177 -2.20 1.22 21.70
C LYS A 177 -2.38 -0.20 22.23
N GLU A 178 -3.62 -0.64 22.45
CA GLU A 178 -3.91 -2.02 22.86
C GLU A 178 -3.41 -3.05 21.83
N PHE A 179 -3.46 -2.72 20.54
CA PHE A 179 -2.91 -3.54 19.46
C PHE A 179 -1.43 -3.30 19.16
N GLY A 180 -0.76 -2.40 19.90
CA GLY A 180 0.69 -2.18 19.81
C GLY A 180 1.12 -1.03 18.89
N ALA A 181 0.21 -0.15 18.48
CA ALA A 181 0.59 1.10 17.83
C ALA A 181 1.20 2.08 18.84
N ILE A 182 2.22 2.83 18.42
CA ILE A 182 2.91 3.81 19.26
C ILE A 182 2.51 5.22 18.80
N ASN A 183 1.58 5.84 19.53
CA ASN A 183 1.10 7.19 19.24
C ASN A 183 0.96 8.04 20.52
N VAL A 184 0.89 9.35 20.34
CA VAL A 184 0.68 10.33 21.42
C VAL A 184 -0.45 11.28 21.04
N VAL A 185 -1.36 11.52 21.99
CA VAL A 185 -2.39 12.56 21.86
C VAL A 185 -1.85 13.85 22.43
N LEU A 186 -1.99 14.93 21.67
CA LEU A 186 -1.46 16.27 21.95
C LEU A 186 -2.64 17.24 21.99
N GLY A 187 -2.71 18.06 23.04
CA GLY A 187 -3.60 19.22 23.09
C GLY A 187 -3.04 20.41 22.31
N LYS A 188 -3.81 21.50 22.23
CA LYS A 188 -3.47 22.75 21.52
C LYS A 188 -2.05 23.25 21.78
N ASP A 189 -1.67 23.41 23.05
CA ASP A 189 -0.37 23.96 23.43
C ASP A 189 0.79 23.06 22.98
N ALA A 190 0.67 21.75 23.21
CA ALA A 190 1.69 20.78 22.81
C ALA A 190 1.81 20.65 21.28
N LEU A 191 0.69 20.76 20.55
CA LEU A 191 0.69 20.83 19.09
C LEU A 191 1.42 22.09 18.61
N LYS A 192 1.14 23.25 19.22
CA LYS A 192 1.75 24.52 18.82
C LYS A 192 3.24 24.58 19.15
N GLU A 193 3.65 24.01 20.28
CA GLU A 193 5.07 23.87 20.64
C GLU A 193 5.81 22.98 19.64
N ARG A 194 5.24 21.81 19.31
CA ARG A 194 5.88 20.83 18.42
C ARG A 194 5.85 21.23 16.95
N PHE A 195 4.76 21.87 16.52
CA PHE A 195 4.53 22.32 15.15
C PHE A 195 4.14 23.81 15.14
N PRO A 196 5.09 24.74 15.33
CA PRO A 196 4.79 26.18 15.41
C PRO A 196 4.10 26.75 14.17
N TRP A 197 4.30 26.12 13.01
CA TRP A 197 3.67 26.47 11.74
C TRP A 197 2.20 26.05 11.64
N LEU A 198 1.72 25.17 12.52
CA LEU A 198 0.36 24.67 12.55
C LEU A 198 -0.56 25.73 13.18
N ASN A 199 -1.64 26.09 12.48
CA ASN A 199 -2.76 26.76 13.13
C ASN A 199 -3.51 25.72 13.96
N VAL A 200 -3.90 26.04 15.19
CA VAL A 200 -4.60 25.11 16.11
C VAL A 200 -5.79 25.79 16.80
N THR A 201 -6.20 26.98 16.36
CA THR A 201 -7.27 27.75 16.99
C THR A 201 -8.60 26.98 17.04
N ASP A 202 -8.83 26.14 16.04
CA ASP A 202 -10.03 25.33 15.84
C ASP A 202 -9.80 23.82 16.06
N VAL A 203 -8.62 23.42 16.54
CA VAL A 203 -8.25 22.02 16.82
C VAL A 203 -8.32 21.77 18.30
N GLU A 204 -9.09 20.77 18.74
CA GLU A 204 -9.14 20.40 20.15
C GLU A 204 -8.00 19.45 20.54
N ALA A 205 -7.72 18.46 19.69
CA ALA A 205 -6.68 17.47 19.92
C ALA A 205 -6.03 17.00 18.61
N GLY A 206 -4.83 16.44 18.71
CA GLY A 206 -4.17 15.75 17.60
C GLY A 206 -3.50 14.47 18.05
N CYS A 207 -3.61 13.40 17.27
CA CYS A 207 -2.94 12.12 17.52
C CYS A 207 -1.78 11.97 16.53
N LEU A 208 -0.56 11.88 17.08
CA LEU A 208 0.65 11.70 16.30
C LEU A 208 1.21 10.30 16.50
N GLY A 209 1.34 9.53 15.41
CA GLY A 209 2.12 8.28 15.44
C GLY A 209 3.62 8.56 15.50
N LEU A 210 4.30 7.82 16.35
CA LEU A 210 5.72 7.99 16.65
C LEU A 210 6.60 6.93 16.00
N GLU A 211 6.05 5.74 15.77
CA GLU A 211 6.73 4.62 15.12
C GLU A 211 5.82 3.99 14.07
N LYS A 212 6.41 3.33 13.07
CA LYS A 212 5.66 2.57 12.04
C LYS A 212 4.66 3.40 11.22
N GLU A 213 4.77 4.72 11.28
CA GLU A 213 3.93 5.66 10.51
C GLU A 213 4.76 6.62 9.67
N GLY A 214 4.20 7.04 8.54
CA GLY A 214 4.85 7.92 7.59
C GLY A 214 4.35 7.67 6.18
N TRP A 215 5.24 7.71 5.20
CA TRP A 215 4.92 7.38 3.82
C TRP A 215 6.09 6.72 3.11
N PHE A 216 5.81 6.01 2.02
CA PHE A 216 6.80 5.34 1.17
C PHE A 216 6.45 5.51 -0.30
N ASP A 217 7.33 5.08 -1.19
CA ASP A 217 7.04 5.01 -2.63
C ASP A 217 6.24 3.73 -2.96
N PRO A 218 4.95 3.85 -3.36
CA PRO A 218 4.12 2.69 -3.69
C PRO A 218 4.63 1.89 -4.87
N TRP A 219 5.26 2.56 -5.85
CA TRP A 219 5.82 1.90 -7.03
C TRP A 219 6.94 0.92 -6.64
N SER A 220 7.83 1.34 -5.76
CA SER A 220 8.88 0.48 -5.23
C SER A 220 8.33 -0.76 -4.51
N LEU A 221 7.28 -0.61 -3.69
CA LEU A 221 6.65 -1.77 -3.01
C LEU A 221 6.04 -2.74 -4.02
N LEU A 222 5.28 -2.23 -4.99
CA LEU A 222 4.68 -3.03 -6.05
C LEU A 222 5.74 -3.82 -6.81
N GLN A 223 6.83 -3.17 -7.20
CA GLN A 223 7.92 -3.81 -7.94
C GLN A 223 8.64 -4.88 -7.12
N LEU A 224 8.85 -4.67 -5.81
CA LEU A 224 9.42 -5.70 -4.94
C LEU A 224 8.51 -6.93 -4.84
N LEU A 225 7.21 -6.73 -4.63
CA LEU A 225 6.23 -7.83 -4.56
C LEU A 225 6.16 -8.60 -5.89
N ARG A 226 5.99 -7.87 -7.00
CA ARG A 226 5.88 -8.45 -8.34
C ARG A 226 7.13 -9.20 -8.74
N GLN A 227 8.31 -8.58 -8.63
CA GLN A 227 9.57 -9.23 -8.97
C GLN A 227 9.87 -10.39 -8.03
N GLY A 228 9.54 -10.25 -6.74
CA GLY A 228 9.67 -11.33 -5.76
C GLY A 228 8.83 -12.56 -6.10
N ALA A 229 7.57 -12.36 -6.50
CA ALA A 229 6.68 -13.42 -6.98
C ALA A 229 7.23 -14.05 -8.27
N ALA A 230 7.60 -13.23 -9.26
CA ALA A 230 8.12 -13.69 -10.55
C ALA A 230 9.43 -14.48 -10.41
N ASN A 231 10.37 -14.01 -9.59
CA ASN A 231 11.64 -14.71 -9.31
C ASN A 231 11.42 -16.10 -8.68
N LYS A 232 10.30 -16.29 -7.99
CA LYS A 232 9.88 -17.56 -7.40
C LYS A 232 8.99 -18.40 -8.34
N GLY A 233 8.69 -17.89 -9.54
CA GLY A 233 7.98 -18.62 -10.60
C GLY A 233 6.48 -18.34 -10.68
N ALA A 234 6.01 -17.16 -10.27
CA ALA A 234 4.70 -16.67 -10.71
C ALA A 234 4.81 -16.10 -12.13
N TYR A 235 3.76 -16.25 -12.93
CA TYR A 235 3.65 -15.70 -14.27
C TYR A 235 2.81 -14.43 -14.24
N TYR A 236 3.22 -13.40 -14.98
CA TYR A 236 2.43 -12.18 -15.17
C TYR A 236 2.06 -12.06 -16.64
N VAL A 237 0.76 -11.97 -16.91
CA VAL A 237 0.19 -11.86 -18.25
C VAL A 237 -0.49 -10.52 -18.40
N GLY A 238 -0.20 -9.83 -19.50
CA GLY A 238 -0.84 -8.56 -19.84
C GLY A 238 -2.16 -8.81 -20.54
N GLY A 239 -3.29 -8.56 -19.88
CA GLY A 239 -4.61 -8.74 -20.49
C GLY A 239 -5.76 -8.33 -19.58
N GLU A 240 -6.87 -7.93 -20.21
CA GLU A 240 -8.11 -7.56 -19.54
C GLU A 240 -9.05 -8.77 -19.52
N VAL A 241 -9.47 -9.22 -18.34
CA VAL A 241 -10.46 -10.29 -18.21
C VAL A 241 -11.82 -9.78 -18.69
N THR A 242 -12.42 -10.50 -19.63
CA THR A 242 -13.66 -10.09 -20.31
C THR A 242 -14.81 -11.06 -20.10
N GLU A 243 -14.53 -12.32 -19.74
CA GLU A 243 -15.55 -13.35 -19.56
C GLU A 243 -15.06 -14.50 -18.66
N PHE A 244 -15.99 -15.26 -18.10
CA PHE A 244 -15.75 -16.54 -17.44
C PHE A 244 -16.53 -17.67 -18.12
N SER A 245 -15.90 -18.83 -18.27
CA SER A 245 -16.59 -20.08 -18.59
C SER A 245 -16.98 -20.81 -17.31
N PHE A 246 -18.12 -21.48 -17.36
CA PHE A 246 -18.67 -22.27 -16.26
C PHE A 246 -18.70 -23.76 -16.61
N THR A 247 -18.55 -24.62 -15.60
CA THR A 247 -18.67 -26.07 -15.75
C THR A 247 -19.68 -26.63 -14.74
N ASP A 248 -20.57 -27.49 -15.22
CA ASP A 248 -21.50 -28.24 -14.38
C ASP A 248 -20.73 -29.20 -13.46
N GLN A 249 -20.89 -29.03 -12.15
CA GLN A 249 -20.26 -29.87 -11.14
C GLN A 249 -21.34 -30.53 -10.29
N ARG A 250 -21.92 -31.60 -10.83
CA ARG A 250 -23.13 -32.24 -10.28
C ARG A 250 -22.93 -32.91 -8.93
N ASP A 251 -21.69 -33.28 -8.61
CA ASP A 251 -21.32 -33.96 -7.36
C ASP A 251 -21.03 -32.98 -6.22
N VAL A 252 -20.96 -31.67 -6.51
CA VAL A 252 -20.74 -30.65 -5.48
C VAL A 252 -22.07 -30.29 -4.83
N LEU A 253 -22.08 -30.39 -3.50
CA LEU A 253 -23.21 -30.00 -2.66
C LEU A 253 -22.89 -28.64 -2.04
N VAL A 254 -23.74 -27.65 -2.34
CA VAL A 254 -23.68 -26.32 -1.74
C VAL A 254 -25.03 -26.03 -1.09
N ASP A 255 -25.02 -25.60 0.17
CA ASP A 255 -26.24 -25.22 0.88
C ASP A 255 -26.98 -24.11 0.12
N GLY A 256 -28.29 -24.32 -0.09
CA GLY A 256 -29.13 -23.39 -0.86
C GLY A 256 -29.07 -23.56 -2.38
N VAL A 257 -28.30 -24.53 -2.90
CA VAL A 257 -28.27 -24.89 -4.34
C VAL A 257 -28.95 -26.24 -4.55
N THR A 258 -29.79 -26.35 -5.58
CA THR A 258 -30.41 -27.62 -5.95
C THR A 258 -29.34 -28.64 -6.32
N GLN A 259 -29.41 -29.84 -5.72
CA GLN A 259 -28.46 -30.91 -6.00
C GLN A 259 -28.37 -31.20 -7.50
N GLY A 260 -27.15 -31.30 -8.03
CA GLY A 260 -26.91 -31.57 -9.44
C GLY A 260 -27.00 -30.34 -10.36
N THR A 261 -27.28 -29.14 -9.83
CA THR A 261 -27.36 -27.90 -10.65
C THR A 261 -26.23 -26.90 -10.37
N TYR A 262 -25.24 -27.25 -9.55
CA TYR A 262 -24.13 -26.36 -9.25
C TYR A 262 -23.21 -26.17 -10.47
N GLN A 263 -22.85 -24.92 -10.72
CA GLN A 263 -21.91 -24.52 -11.76
C GLN A 263 -20.72 -23.81 -11.12
N GLY A 264 -19.53 -24.37 -11.32
CA GLY A 264 -18.28 -23.75 -10.89
C GLY A 264 -17.69 -22.87 -12.00
N ILE A 265 -16.91 -21.86 -11.61
CA ILE A 265 -16.04 -21.14 -12.53
C ILE A 265 -14.85 -22.04 -12.91
N ASP A 266 -14.58 -22.19 -14.21
CA ASP A 266 -13.58 -23.14 -14.73
C ASP A 266 -12.43 -22.44 -15.48
N GLU A 267 -12.77 -21.38 -16.21
CA GLU A 267 -11.84 -20.71 -17.12
C GLU A 267 -12.12 -19.22 -17.14
N LEU A 268 -11.06 -18.41 -17.24
CA LEU A 268 -11.17 -16.99 -17.54
C LEU A 268 -10.78 -16.76 -19.01
N ILE A 269 -11.49 -15.84 -19.66
CA ILE A 269 -11.15 -15.32 -20.98
C ILE A 269 -10.65 -13.90 -20.80
N PHE A 270 -9.53 -13.58 -21.43
CA PHE A 270 -8.93 -12.26 -21.36
C PHE A 270 -8.40 -11.82 -22.71
N LYS A 271 -8.47 -10.51 -22.93
CA LYS A 271 -8.04 -9.85 -24.15
C LYS A 271 -6.66 -9.25 -23.98
N LEU A 272 -5.72 -9.66 -24.83
CA LEU A 272 -4.37 -9.10 -24.90
C LEU A 272 -4.40 -7.67 -25.46
N PRO A 273 -3.35 -6.85 -25.25
CA PRO A 273 -3.22 -5.53 -25.88
C PRO A 273 -3.27 -5.56 -27.41
N SER A 274 -2.93 -6.69 -28.04
CA SER A 274 -3.06 -6.91 -29.49
C SER A 274 -4.52 -7.02 -29.96
N GLY A 275 -5.46 -7.21 -29.04
CA GLY A 275 -6.86 -7.52 -29.30
C GLY A 275 -7.16 -9.02 -29.41
N GLU A 276 -6.13 -9.87 -29.38
CA GLU A 276 -6.28 -11.33 -29.36
C GLU A 276 -6.88 -11.80 -28.04
N GLU A 277 -7.86 -12.70 -28.11
CA GLU A 277 -8.44 -13.36 -26.94
C GLU A 277 -7.68 -14.64 -26.60
N ARG A 278 -7.48 -14.84 -25.31
CA ARG A 278 -6.84 -16.04 -24.75
C ARG A 278 -7.66 -16.51 -23.57
N SER A 279 -7.53 -17.79 -23.25
CA SER A 279 -8.19 -18.39 -22.12
C SER A 279 -7.18 -19.04 -21.18
N LEU A 280 -7.56 -19.16 -19.91
CA LEU A 280 -6.77 -19.77 -18.85
C LEU A 280 -7.69 -20.54 -17.91
N LYS A 281 -7.57 -21.86 -17.91
CA LYS A 281 -8.22 -22.72 -16.91
C LYS A 281 -7.50 -22.62 -15.58
N PHE A 282 -8.23 -22.73 -14.48
CA PHE A 282 -7.64 -22.63 -13.15
C PHE A 282 -8.29 -23.60 -12.15
N ALA A 283 -7.54 -24.04 -11.14
CA ALA A 283 -8.15 -24.71 -9.99
C ALA A 283 -8.81 -23.69 -9.05
N MET A 284 -8.13 -22.59 -8.74
CA MET A 284 -8.64 -21.49 -7.91
C MET A 284 -8.43 -20.13 -8.58
N CYS A 285 -9.31 -19.19 -8.29
CA CYS A 285 -9.25 -17.81 -8.76
C CYS A 285 -9.30 -16.83 -7.59
N VAL A 286 -8.51 -15.75 -7.68
CA VAL A 286 -8.55 -14.63 -6.74
C VAL A 286 -8.90 -13.35 -7.46
N LEU A 287 -10.02 -12.74 -7.07
CA LEU A 287 -10.47 -11.43 -7.54
C LEU A 287 -9.80 -10.32 -6.72
N ALA A 288 -8.76 -9.70 -7.29
CA ALA A 288 -7.99 -8.59 -6.71
C ALA A 288 -7.88 -7.40 -7.68
N ALA A 289 -8.94 -7.16 -8.46
CA ALA A 289 -8.96 -6.22 -9.59
C ALA A 289 -9.15 -4.74 -9.18
N GLY A 290 -8.85 -4.39 -7.93
CA GLY A 290 -8.98 -3.03 -7.40
C GLY A 290 -10.35 -2.42 -7.73
N ALA A 291 -10.36 -1.21 -8.30
CA ALA A 291 -11.57 -0.44 -8.52
C ALA A 291 -12.48 -1.02 -9.63
N GLU A 292 -11.98 -1.99 -10.40
CA GLU A 292 -12.77 -2.74 -11.38
C GLU A 292 -13.42 -4.01 -10.80
N SER A 293 -13.18 -4.34 -9.52
CA SER A 293 -13.60 -5.63 -8.98
C SER A 293 -15.11 -5.85 -9.04
N GLY A 294 -15.93 -4.82 -8.82
CA GLY A 294 -17.38 -4.92 -8.96
C GLY A 294 -17.80 -5.29 -10.39
N GLU A 295 -17.16 -4.74 -11.41
CA GLU A 295 -17.45 -5.08 -12.82
C GLU A 295 -16.96 -6.47 -13.18
N VAL A 296 -15.77 -6.86 -12.73
CA VAL A 296 -15.24 -8.22 -12.96
C VAL A 296 -16.10 -9.27 -12.26
N ALA A 297 -16.63 -8.99 -11.07
CA ALA A 297 -17.54 -9.89 -10.36
C ALA A 297 -18.83 -10.17 -11.16
N LYS A 298 -19.34 -9.19 -11.91
CA LYS A 298 -20.51 -9.38 -12.79
C LYS A 298 -20.22 -10.38 -13.92
N LEU A 299 -18.98 -10.47 -14.39
CA LEU A 299 -18.57 -11.43 -15.42
C LEU A 299 -18.70 -12.89 -14.96
N CYS A 300 -18.63 -13.15 -13.64
CA CYS A 300 -18.93 -14.46 -13.06
C CYS A 300 -20.33 -14.52 -12.42
N ASN A 301 -21.26 -13.67 -12.86
CA ASN A 301 -22.67 -13.59 -12.45
C ASN A 301 -22.95 -13.07 -11.02
N ILE A 302 -21.94 -12.55 -10.29
CA ILE A 302 -22.13 -11.96 -8.96
C ILE A 302 -22.80 -10.59 -9.10
N GLY A 303 -23.92 -10.39 -8.41
CA GLY A 303 -24.76 -9.20 -8.47
C GLY A 303 -25.73 -9.15 -9.65
N THR A 304 -25.74 -10.16 -10.53
CA THR A 304 -26.55 -10.16 -11.76
C THR A 304 -27.46 -11.39 -11.91
N SER A 305 -27.27 -12.43 -11.08
CA SER A 305 -28.08 -13.64 -11.12
C SER A 305 -28.97 -13.77 -9.87
N ARG A 306 -29.56 -14.95 -9.63
CA ARG A 306 -30.51 -15.22 -8.53
C ARG A 306 -29.82 -15.82 -7.30
N GLY A 307 -30.51 -15.83 -6.17
CA GLY A 307 -30.00 -16.43 -4.93
C GLY A 307 -28.81 -15.66 -4.37
N ILE A 308 -27.78 -16.35 -3.89
CA ILE A 308 -26.56 -15.71 -3.37
C ILE A 308 -25.92 -14.78 -4.42
N LEU A 309 -26.01 -15.14 -5.70
CA LEU A 309 -25.48 -14.34 -6.81
C LEU A 309 -26.26 -13.07 -7.12
N SER A 310 -27.39 -12.80 -6.46
CA SER A 310 -28.05 -11.49 -6.58
C SER A 310 -27.39 -10.41 -5.73
N ILE A 311 -26.53 -10.80 -4.79
CA ILE A 311 -25.82 -9.88 -3.90
C ILE A 311 -24.57 -9.39 -4.63
N PRO A 312 -24.48 -8.08 -4.95
CA PRO A 312 -23.35 -7.56 -5.70
C PRO A 312 -22.09 -7.51 -4.84
N LEU A 313 -20.93 -7.50 -5.49
CA LEU A 313 -19.68 -7.04 -4.88
C LEU A 313 -19.69 -5.50 -4.92
N PRO A 314 -19.86 -4.78 -3.79
CA PRO A 314 -20.18 -3.35 -3.76
C PRO A 314 -18.94 -2.45 -3.94
N VAL A 315 -18.05 -2.80 -4.87
CA VAL A 315 -16.80 -2.07 -5.14
C VAL A 315 -16.92 -1.30 -6.44
N GLU A 316 -16.74 0.02 -6.35
CA GLU A 316 -16.78 0.92 -7.50
C GLU A 316 -15.58 1.87 -7.55
N LYS A 317 -15.43 2.56 -8.68
CA LYS A 317 -14.39 3.58 -8.85
C LYS A 317 -14.83 4.87 -8.18
N ARG A 318 -13.96 5.45 -7.36
CA ARG A 318 -14.10 6.83 -6.88
C ARG A 318 -12.84 7.62 -7.20
N LYS A 319 -12.94 8.66 -8.03
CA LYS A 319 -11.76 9.43 -8.47
C LYS A 319 -11.32 10.37 -7.35
N ARG A 320 -10.02 10.38 -7.08
CA ARG A 320 -9.38 11.23 -6.05
C ARG A 320 -8.27 12.05 -6.70
N TYR A 321 -8.24 13.34 -6.39
CA TYR A 321 -7.24 14.26 -6.89
C TYR A 321 -6.09 14.40 -5.89
N VAL A 322 -4.87 14.46 -6.43
CA VAL A 322 -3.67 14.79 -5.66
C VAL A 322 -2.98 15.96 -6.33
N TYR A 323 -2.70 16.98 -5.54
CA TYR A 323 -2.03 18.19 -5.99
C TYR A 323 -0.65 18.25 -5.36
N GLN A 324 0.36 18.53 -6.19
CA GLN A 324 1.67 18.92 -5.74
C GLN A 324 1.79 20.43 -5.81
N TYR A 325 2.20 21.05 -4.71
CA TYR A 325 2.36 22.49 -4.61
C TYR A 325 3.65 22.85 -3.88
N ASP A 326 4.25 23.97 -4.29
CA ASP A 326 5.43 24.53 -3.66
C ASP A 326 5.01 25.66 -2.70
N CYS A 327 5.66 25.72 -1.53
CA CYS A 327 5.55 26.80 -0.55
C CYS A 327 6.96 27.31 -0.24
N GLN A 328 7.24 28.58 -0.56
CA GLN A 328 8.58 29.16 -0.44
C GLN A 328 8.74 30.04 0.81
N VAL A 329 7.64 30.57 1.34
CA VAL A 329 7.65 31.52 2.46
C VAL A 329 7.33 30.78 3.75
N ASN A 330 8.33 30.61 4.62
CA ASN A 330 8.21 29.94 5.92
C ASN A 330 7.48 28.57 5.87
N PRO A 331 7.85 27.66 4.95
CA PRO A 331 7.17 26.38 4.84
C PRO A 331 7.38 25.51 6.08
N PRO A 332 6.46 24.57 6.36
CA PRO A 332 6.73 23.47 7.27
C PRO A 332 8.06 22.76 6.93
N ILE A 333 8.80 22.36 7.96
CA ILE A 333 10.20 21.89 7.84
C ILE A 333 10.29 20.35 7.88
N LEU A 334 11.50 19.81 8.09
CA LEU A 334 11.78 18.37 8.01
C LEU A 334 10.91 17.50 8.93
N ASN A 335 10.50 18.03 10.10
CA ASN A 335 9.68 17.31 11.08
C ASN A 335 8.17 17.27 10.74
N THR A 336 7.77 17.69 9.53
CA THR A 336 6.36 17.70 9.11
C THR A 336 5.87 16.26 8.89
N PRO A 337 4.90 15.77 9.68
CA PRO A 337 4.27 14.46 9.47
C PRO A 337 3.35 14.50 8.24
N MET A 338 2.77 13.36 7.88
CA MET A 338 1.56 13.39 7.05
C MET A 338 0.42 13.92 7.93
N VAL A 339 -0.07 15.11 7.63
CA VAL A 339 -1.12 15.77 8.40
C VAL A 339 -2.45 15.49 7.75
N ILE A 340 -3.42 15.07 8.55
CA ILE A 340 -4.80 15.08 8.14
C ILE A 340 -5.62 15.94 9.07
N ASP A 341 -6.33 16.89 8.46
CA ASP A 341 -7.25 17.76 9.13
C ASP A 341 -8.60 17.08 9.37
N TYR A 342 -9.34 17.48 10.40
CA TYR A 342 -10.68 16.94 10.65
C TYR A 342 -11.69 17.31 9.54
N SER A 343 -11.38 18.26 8.66
CA SER A 343 -12.15 18.53 7.44
C SER A 343 -11.93 17.49 6.32
N GLY A 344 -10.98 16.58 6.49
CA GLY A 344 -10.55 15.61 5.49
C GLY A 344 -9.43 16.11 4.55
N ALA A 345 -9.09 17.40 4.61
CA ALA A 345 -7.94 17.91 3.87
C ALA A 345 -6.65 17.31 4.43
N TYR A 346 -5.76 16.88 3.55
CA TYR A 346 -4.51 16.27 3.94
C TYR A 346 -3.32 16.81 3.17
N PHE A 347 -2.14 16.70 3.77
CA PHE A 347 -0.89 16.94 3.08
C PHE A 347 0.27 16.21 3.72
N ARG A 348 1.31 15.98 2.91
CA ARG A 348 2.63 15.58 3.38
C ARG A 348 3.71 16.31 2.60
N ARG A 349 4.90 16.34 3.19
CA ARG A 349 6.09 16.88 2.54
C ARG A 349 6.58 15.94 1.44
N GLU A 350 7.20 16.52 0.42
CA GLU A 350 7.88 15.81 -0.67
C GLU A 350 9.31 16.35 -0.81
N GLY A 351 10.32 15.49 -0.74
CA GLY A 351 11.73 15.91 -0.74
C GLY A 351 12.27 16.30 0.63
N LEU A 352 12.99 17.44 0.76
CA LEU A 352 13.57 17.93 2.04
C LEU A 352 12.79 19.12 2.64
N GLY A 353 12.01 19.86 1.85
CA GLY A 353 11.19 20.97 2.29
C GLY A 353 10.71 21.82 1.11
N GLY A 354 9.72 22.68 1.37
CA GLY A 354 9.21 23.64 0.39
C GLY A 354 8.32 23.07 -0.72
N ARG A 355 8.15 21.74 -0.78
CA ARG A 355 7.22 21.05 -1.67
C ARG A 355 6.37 20.07 -0.89
N PHE A 356 5.10 20.02 -1.25
CA PHE A 356 4.08 19.25 -0.56
C PHE A 356 3.17 18.58 -1.59
N ILE A 357 2.60 17.45 -1.19
CA ILE A 357 1.51 16.82 -1.91
C ILE A 357 0.33 16.65 -0.97
N GLY A 358 -0.87 16.80 -1.48
CA GLY A 358 -2.08 16.72 -0.67
C GLY A 358 -3.34 16.90 -1.49
N GLY A 359 -4.47 16.85 -0.79
CA GLY A 359 -5.77 16.97 -1.43
C GLY A 359 -6.89 16.87 -0.42
N LEU A 360 -8.08 16.59 -0.95
CA LEU A 360 -9.33 16.37 -0.23
C LEU A 360 -10.12 15.36 -1.04
N SER A 361 -10.81 14.43 -0.37
CA SER A 361 -11.79 13.58 -1.04
C SER A 361 -13.05 14.40 -1.33
N PRO A 362 -13.60 14.37 -2.55
CA PRO A 362 -14.91 14.96 -2.84
C PRO A 362 -16.00 14.40 -1.91
N LEU A 363 -17.00 15.23 -1.59
CA LEU A 363 -18.18 14.77 -0.87
C LEU A 363 -18.99 13.80 -1.75
N PRO A 364 -19.78 12.87 -1.17
CA PRO A 364 -20.55 11.88 -1.93
C PRO A 364 -21.42 12.47 -3.07
N GLU A 365 -21.99 13.65 -2.85
CA GLU A 365 -22.81 14.39 -3.82
C GLU A 365 -22.01 15.16 -4.88
N GLU A 366 -20.70 15.33 -4.68
CA GLU A 366 -19.77 16.04 -5.57
C GLU A 366 -18.84 15.07 -6.33
N GLU A 367 -19.16 13.77 -6.33
CA GLU A 367 -18.27 12.74 -6.84
C GLU A 367 -18.05 12.85 -8.35
N PRO A 368 -16.79 13.00 -8.80
CA PRO A 368 -16.48 13.28 -10.19
C PRO A 368 -16.64 12.03 -11.07
N ASN A 369 -16.87 12.28 -12.37
CA ASN A 369 -16.96 11.22 -13.37
C ASN A 369 -15.67 10.39 -13.46
N THR A 370 -15.80 9.07 -13.63
CA THR A 370 -14.72 8.08 -13.58
C THR A 370 -14.28 7.54 -14.95
N ASN A 371 -14.69 8.17 -16.05
CA ASN A 371 -14.38 7.73 -17.43
C ASN A 371 -12.93 8.04 -17.85
N ASN A 372 -12.24 8.91 -17.12
CA ASN A 372 -10.85 9.30 -17.36
C ASN A 372 -10.13 9.61 -16.04
N LEU A 373 -8.86 10.00 -16.10
CA LEU A 373 -8.05 10.44 -14.95
C LEU A 373 -7.73 11.94 -15.00
N ASP A 374 -8.56 12.73 -15.68
CA ASP A 374 -8.37 14.18 -15.74
C ASP A 374 -8.53 14.80 -14.35
N VAL A 375 -7.70 15.79 -14.06
CA VAL A 375 -7.69 16.53 -12.79
C VAL A 375 -8.55 17.78 -12.91
N ASP A 376 -9.40 18.01 -11.92
CA ASP A 376 -10.08 19.29 -11.75
C ASP A 376 -9.21 20.24 -10.91
N TYR A 377 -8.73 21.33 -11.52
CA TYR A 377 -7.92 22.33 -10.80
C TYR A 377 -8.79 23.33 -10.02
N ASN A 378 -10.05 23.54 -10.41
CA ASN A 378 -10.95 24.43 -9.68
C ASN A 378 -11.32 23.84 -8.32
N PHE A 379 -11.45 22.50 -8.25
CA PHE A 379 -11.65 21.81 -6.97
C PHE A 379 -10.51 22.12 -5.96
N PHE A 380 -9.27 22.29 -6.44
CA PHE A 380 -8.19 22.73 -5.55
C PHE A 380 -8.43 24.14 -5.02
N ASP A 381 -8.69 25.11 -5.89
CA ASP A 381 -8.83 26.50 -5.52
C ASP A 381 -10.06 26.74 -4.61
N GLU A 382 -11.16 26.04 -4.88
CA GLU A 382 -12.44 26.24 -4.18
C GLU A 382 -12.57 25.42 -2.88
N LYS A 383 -12.01 24.21 -2.83
CA LYS A 383 -12.26 23.25 -1.74
C LYS A 383 -10.99 22.90 -0.96
N VAL A 384 -9.87 22.66 -1.63
CA VAL A 384 -8.64 22.18 -0.98
C VAL A 384 -7.84 23.33 -0.36
N TRP A 385 -7.54 24.37 -1.15
CA TRP A 385 -6.64 25.45 -0.77
C TRP A 385 -7.13 26.23 0.45
N PRO A 386 -8.42 26.59 0.61
CA PRO A 386 -8.89 27.31 1.79
C PRO A 386 -8.64 26.53 3.10
N LEU A 387 -8.87 25.20 3.08
CA LEU A 387 -8.65 24.33 4.24
C LEU A 387 -7.17 24.22 4.58
N LEU A 388 -6.32 24.01 3.55
CA LEU A 388 -4.87 23.96 3.72
C LEU A 388 -4.29 25.29 4.23
N ALA A 389 -4.75 26.42 3.69
CA ALA A 389 -4.32 27.76 4.11
C ALA A 389 -4.77 28.12 5.53
N ASN A 390 -5.94 27.63 5.95
CA ASN A 390 -6.38 27.74 7.35
C ASN A 390 -5.46 26.94 8.28
N ARG A 391 -5.18 25.67 7.94
CA ARG A 391 -4.38 24.78 8.80
C ARG A 391 -2.90 25.18 8.86
N VAL A 392 -2.34 25.68 7.76
CA VAL A 392 -0.96 26.16 7.67
C VAL A 392 -0.96 27.56 7.07
N PRO A 393 -0.81 28.63 7.87
CA PRO A 393 -0.91 30.01 7.36
C PRO A 393 0.07 30.34 6.22
N ALA A 394 1.25 29.70 6.19
CA ALA A 394 2.21 29.83 5.10
C ALA A 394 1.65 29.34 3.73
N PHE A 395 0.67 28.45 3.75
CA PHE A 395 0.02 27.93 2.55
C PHE A 395 -0.90 28.93 1.85
N ASN A 396 -1.16 30.12 2.41
CA ASN A 396 -1.73 31.24 1.67
C ASN A 396 -0.91 31.65 0.42
N SER A 397 0.34 31.21 0.33
CA SER A 397 1.26 31.56 -0.76
C SER A 397 1.65 30.38 -1.67
N ILE A 398 0.99 29.22 -1.51
CA ILE A 398 1.36 28.03 -2.29
C ILE A 398 1.06 28.19 -3.78
N LYS A 399 1.81 27.47 -4.61
CA LYS A 399 1.59 27.39 -6.05
C LYS A 399 1.54 25.94 -6.48
N VAL A 400 0.42 25.53 -7.07
CA VAL A 400 0.30 24.20 -7.71
C VAL A 400 1.32 24.10 -8.85
N LYS A 401 2.07 23.00 -8.85
CA LYS A 401 3.11 22.70 -9.85
C LYS A 401 2.74 21.55 -10.76
N SER A 402 2.04 20.58 -10.21
CA SER A 402 1.53 19.42 -10.93
C SER A 402 0.38 18.82 -10.13
N ALA A 403 -0.43 18.02 -10.78
CA ALA A 403 -1.46 17.25 -10.14
C ALA A 403 -1.71 15.97 -10.94
N TRP A 404 -2.29 14.98 -10.27
CA TRP A 404 -2.76 13.75 -10.90
C TRP A 404 -4.03 13.29 -10.21
N SER A 405 -4.73 12.32 -10.81
CA SER A 405 -5.83 11.64 -10.16
C SER A 405 -5.63 10.14 -10.22
N GLY A 406 -6.30 9.42 -9.32
CA GLY A 406 -6.38 7.97 -9.32
C GLY A 406 -7.74 7.52 -8.81
N PHE A 407 -8.04 6.23 -8.94
CA PHE A 407 -9.28 5.65 -8.42
C PHE A 407 -9.04 4.98 -7.08
N TYR A 408 -9.89 5.25 -6.11
CA TYR A 408 -10.11 4.33 -5.01
C TYR A 408 -11.01 3.20 -5.49
N ASP A 409 -10.70 2.00 -5.03
CA ASP A 409 -11.58 0.83 -5.03
C ASP A 409 -12.53 0.96 -3.84
N TYR A 410 -13.50 1.85 -3.97
CA TYR A 410 -14.37 2.24 -2.88
C TYR A 410 -15.45 1.19 -2.66
N ASN A 411 -15.45 0.60 -1.48
CA ASN A 411 -16.52 -0.27 -1.02
C ASN A 411 -17.67 0.58 -0.48
N THR A 412 -18.80 0.61 -1.20
CA THR A 412 -19.97 1.42 -0.84
C THR A 412 -20.76 0.89 0.35
N PHE A 413 -20.46 -0.33 0.82
CA PHE A 413 -21.16 -0.93 1.95
C PHE A 413 -20.70 -0.35 3.29
N ASP A 414 -19.40 -0.36 3.53
CA ASP A 414 -18.79 0.04 4.81
C ASP A 414 -17.37 0.58 4.69
N GLU A 415 -16.93 0.85 3.47
CA GLU A 415 -15.59 1.36 3.15
C GLU A 415 -14.42 0.43 3.55
N ASN A 416 -14.69 -0.81 3.96
CA ASN A 416 -13.68 -1.76 4.41
C ASN A 416 -13.38 -2.84 3.37
N GLY A 417 -12.18 -3.40 3.40
CA GLY A 417 -11.80 -4.50 2.51
C GLY A 417 -12.77 -5.69 2.57
N ILE A 418 -12.92 -6.39 1.45
CA ILE A 418 -13.63 -7.66 1.35
C ILE A 418 -12.57 -8.72 1.07
N ILE A 419 -12.36 -9.62 2.03
CA ILE A 419 -11.29 -10.61 2.03
C ILE A 419 -11.88 -11.98 2.39
N GLY A 420 -11.70 -12.96 1.52
CA GLY A 420 -12.07 -14.35 1.82
C GLY A 420 -12.75 -15.07 0.66
N PRO A 421 -13.24 -16.30 0.89
CA PRO A 421 -13.92 -17.08 -0.13
C PRO A 421 -15.29 -16.49 -0.47
N HIS A 422 -15.74 -16.66 -1.72
CA HIS A 422 -17.12 -16.42 -2.09
C HIS A 422 -17.99 -17.60 -1.60
N PRO A 423 -19.15 -17.36 -0.96
CA PRO A 423 -19.92 -18.42 -0.31
C PRO A 423 -20.54 -19.45 -1.27
N LEU A 424 -20.78 -19.08 -2.54
CA LEU A 424 -21.25 -20.02 -3.56
C LEU A 424 -20.09 -20.67 -4.33
N PHE A 425 -19.08 -19.88 -4.71
CA PHE A 425 -18.02 -20.34 -5.60
C PHE A 425 -16.84 -20.80 -4.74
N HIS A 426 -16.80 -22.09 -4.45
CA HIS A 426 -15.78 -22.73 -3.60
C HIS A 426 -14.32 -22.48 -4.03
N ASN A 427 -14.09 -22.13 -5.28
CA ASN A 427 -12.78 -21.87 -5.86
C ASN A 427 -12.53 -20.39 -6.18
N LEU A 428 -13.38 -19.48 -5.69
CA LEU A 428 -13.21 -18.04 -5.83
C LEU A 428 -12.91 -17.39 -4.48
N PHE A 429 -11.81 -16.64 -4.43
CA PHE A 429 -11.45 -15.77 -3.31
C PHE A 429 -11.53 -14.31 -3.76
N ILE A 430 -11.86 -13.42 -2.82
CA ILE A 430 -12.00 -11.98 -3.04
C ILE A 430 -11.00 -11.26 -2.14
N ALA A 431 -10.32 -10.25 -2.68
CA ALA A 431 -9.41 -9.37 -1.94
C ALA A 431 -9.39 -7.97 -2.58
N THR A 432 -10.36 -7.13 -2.21
CA THR A 432 -10.58 -5.82 -2.84
C THR A 432 -11.39 -4.87 -1.94
N GLY A 433 -11.62 -3.64 -2.37
CA GLY A 433 -12.56 -2.72 -1.71
C GLY A 433 -11.95 -1.96 -0.53
N PHE A 434 -10.65 -1.67 -0.60
CA PHE A 434 -9.91 -1.09 0.53
C PHE A 434 -10.03 0.43 0.63
N SER A 435 -10.89 1.07 -0.16
CA SER A 435 -11.32 2.48 -0.02
C SER A 435 -10.19 3.47 0.32
N GLY A 436 -9.02 3.31 -0.31
CA GLY A 436 -7.89 4.24 -0.16
C GLY A 436 -6.74 3.80 0.75
N HIS A 437 -6.90 2.74 1.55
CA HIS A 437 -5.87 2.26 2.46
C HIS A 437 -5.24 0.91 2.07
N GLY A 438 -5.59 0.37 0.90
CA GLY A 438 -5.15 -0.95 0.44
C GLY A 438 -3.63 -1.10 0.27
N ILE A 439 -2.89 -0.03 -0.06
CA ILE A 439 -1.44 -0.14 -0.33
C ILE A 439 -0.62 -0.54 0.90
N GLN A 440 -0.92 0.04 2.06
CA GLN A 440 -0.22 -0.29 3.31
C GLN A 440 -0.62 -1.66 3.84
N GLN A 441 -1.86 -2.09 3.56
CA GLN A 441 -2.40 -3.37 4.04
C GLN A 441 -2.11 -4.54 3.08
N ALA A 442 -1.75 -4.26 1.82
CA ALA A 442 -1.49 -5.28 0.81
C ALA A 442 -0.58 -6.42 1.29
N PRO A 443 0.54 -6.18 2.01
CA PRO A 443 1.35 -7.28 2.56
C PRO A 443 0.60 -8.22 3.50
N ALA A 444 -0.29 -7.68 4.34
CA ALA A 444 -1.08 -8.45 5.29
C ALA A 444 -2.21 -9.22 4.58
N VAL A 445 -2.91 -8.56 3.66
CA VAL A 445 -3.96 -9.17 2.83
C VAL A 445 -3.40 -10.31 2.01
N GLY A 446 -2.26 -10.12 1.35
CA GLY A 446 -1.61 -11.16 0.57
C GLY A 446 -1.22 -12.36 1.41
N ARG A 447 -0.78 -12.12 2.65
CA ARG A 447 -0.47 -13.20 3.60
C ARG A 447 -1.73 -13.96 4.00
N ALA A 448 -2.80 -13.24 4.34
CA ALA A 448 -4.06 -13.82 4.79
C ALA A 448 -4.73 -14.68 3.71
N VAL A 449 -4.79 -14.20 2.46
CA VAL A 449 -5.35 -14.96 1.33
C VAL A 449 -4.49 -16.20 1.02
N ALA A 450 -3.16 -16.09 1.08
CA ALA A 450 -2.29 -17.24 0.89
C ALA A 450 -2.50 -18.31 2.00
N GLU A 451 -2.76 -17.89 3.24
CA GLU A 451 -3.10 -18.80 4.35
C GLU A 451 -4.47 -19.46 4.14
N LEU A 452 -5.49 -18.72 3.70
CA LEU A 452 -6.78 -19.32 3.36
C LEU A 452 -6.65 -20.38 2.27
N ILE A 453 -5.91 -20.10 1.20
CA ILE A 453 -5.74 -21.02 0.08
C ILE A 453 -4.93 -22.27 0.47
N LEU A 454 -3.84 -22.10 1.22
CA LEU A 454 -2.91 -23.18 1.51
C LEU A 454 -3.23 -23.94 2.80
N ASP A 455 -3.69 -23.21 3.82
CA ASP A 455 -3.86 -23.70 5.19
C ASP A 455 -5.35 -23.84 5.58
N GLY A 456 -6.27 -23.38 4.72
CA GLY A 456 -7.73 -23.47 4.89
C GLY A 456 -8.35 -22.49 5.89
N ASP A 457 -7.53 -21.64 6.53
CA ASP A 457 -7.96 -20.73 7.59
C ASP A 457 -6.96 -19.57 7.73
N PHE A 458 -7.40 -18.46 8.32
CA PHE A 458 -6.52 -17.35 8.70
C PHE A 458 -5.57 -17.80 9.83
N ARG A 459 -4.24 -17.59 9.68
CA ARG A 459 -3.27 -18.01 10.70
C ARG A 459 -2.57 -16.86 11.40
N THR A 460 -2.24 -15.80 10.66
CA THR A 460 -1.46 -14.69 11.19
C THR A 460 -2.34 -13.58 11.77
N ILE A 461 -3.41 -13.21 11.07
CA ILE A 461 -4.39 -12.20 11.48
C ILE A 461 -5.75 -12.77 11.13
N ASP A 462 -6.65 -12.82 12.11
CA ASP A 462 -8.04 -13.21 11.87
C ASP A 462 -8.78 -12.07 11.17
N LEU A 463 -9.11 -12.27 9.90
CA LEU A 463 -9.84 -11.32 9.06
C LEU A 463 -11.24 -11.84 8.70
N THR A 464 -11.77 -12.81 9.45
CA THR A 464 -13.07 -13.44 9.18
C THR A 464 -14.19 -12.42 9.04
N ARG A 465 -14.17 -11.36 9.85
CA ARG A 465 -15.17 -10.30 9.82
C ARG A 465 -15.17 -9.48 8.52
N LEU A 466 -14.08 -9.51 7.74
CA LEU A 466 -13.97 -8.87 6.43
C LEU A 466 -14.45 -9.78 5.29
N GLY A 467 -15.08 -10.92 5.59
CA GLY A 467 -15.65 -11.84 4.61
C GLY A 467 -16.82 -11.25 3.81
N PHE A 468 -17.14 -11.89 2.68
CA PHE A 468 -18.28 -11.54 1.83
C PHE A 468 -19.63 -11.84 2.51
N ASP A 469 -19.65 -12.79 3.43
CA ASP A 469 -20.82 -13.18 4.21
C ASP A 469 -21.46 -12.01 4.97
N ARG A 470 -20.66 -11.02 5.40
CA ARG A 470 -21.19 -9.81 6.05
C ARG A 470 -22.14 -9.00 5.15
N LEU A 471 -21.96 -9.06 3.83
CA LEU A 471 -22.86 -8.45 2.85
C LEU A 471 -24.20 -9.20 2.77
N ILE A 472 -24.16 -10.52 2.97
CA ILE A 472 -25.34 -11.39 2.94
C ILE A 472 -26.22 -11.17 4.17
N VAL A 473 -25.59 -11.04 5.33
CA VAL A 473 -26.30 -10.84 6.59
C VAL A 473 -26.49 -9.38 6.99
N ASP A 474 -26.16 -8.45 6.09
CA ASP A 474 -26.26 -7.00 6.28
C ASP A 474 -25.61 -6.49 7.59
N LYS A 475 -24.33 -6.84 7.78
CA LYS A 475 -23.52 -6.46 8.95
C LYS A 475 -22.34 -5.58 8.54
N PRO A 476 -22.54 -4.28 8.31
CA PRO A 476 -21.46 -3.36 7.96
C PRO A 476 -20.48 -3.17 9.12
N MET A 477 -19.23 -2.87 8.79
CA MET A 477 -18.17 -2.56 9.74
C MET A 477 -17.61 -1.17 9.48
N TYR A 478 -18.24 -0.14 10.03
CA TYR A 478 -17.74 1.21 9.86
C TYR A 478 -16.52 1.50 10.71
N GLU A 479 -15.58 2.20 10.11
CA GLU A 479 -14.54 2.91 10.84
C GLU A 479 -15.10 4.21 11.43
N VAL A 480 -14.66 4.61 12.61
CA VAL A 480 -15.20 5.76 13.35
C VAL A 480 -14.14 6.85 13.46
N CYS A 481 -14.39 8.01 12.86
CA CYS A 481 -13.53 9.20 12.90
C CYS A 481 -12.06 8.92 12.52
N ILE A 482 -11.85 8.20 11.42
CA ILE A 482 -10.52 7.92 10.85
C ILE A 482 -10.20 8.74 9.59
N ILE A 483 -11.00 9.79 9.36
CA ILE A 483 -11.17 10.68 8.18
C ILE A 483 -12.19 10.20 7.18
#